data_AF-A0A2I0QL27-F1
#
_entry.id   AF-A0A2I0QL27-F1
#
_cell.length_a   1.000
_cell.length_b   1.000
_cell.length_c   1.000
_cell.angle_alpha   90.00
_cell.angle_beta   90.00
_cell.angle_gamma   90.00
#
_symmetry.space_group_name_H-M   'P 1'
#
loop_
_entity.id
_entity.type
_entity.pdbx_description
1 polymer ?
#
loop_
_entity_poly.entity_id
_entity_poly.type
_entity_poly.pdbx_seq_one_letter_code
_entity_poly.pdbx_strand_id
1 'polypeptide(L)'
;MIKKAEKEDKTKNTETEKTADEIFKEFREISISEFFRKNRTQLGYSGKARNLTTIIHELVTNAIDACEECEIFPEIEVKIEKIDNEHYKFFCKDNAKNCYCKPACKNYIYRP
;
A
#
# COMPACT_ATOMS: atom_id res chain seq x y z
N MET A 1 -48.57 -45.81 -34.93
CA MET A 1 -48.31 -44.39 -35.22
C MET A 1 -47.64 -43.76 -34.02
N ILE A 2 -46.33 -43.58 -34.10
CA ILE A 2 -45.49 -42.95 -33.08
C ILE A 2 -45.48 -41.46 -33.39
N LYS A 3 -45.87 -40.59 -32.45
CA LYS A 3 -45.62 -39.15 -32.55
C LYS A 3 -45.10 -38.59 -31.22
N LYS A 4 -43.81 -38.23 -31.30
CA LYS A 4 -43.03 -37.19 -30.62
C LYS A 4 -43.03 -37.12 -29.10
N ALA A 5 -41.92 -37.61 -28.56
CA ALA A 5 -41.29 -37.11 -27.35
C ALA A 5 -40.44 -35.88 -27.71
N GLU A 6 -40.84 -34.69 -27.26
CA GLU A 6 -39.97 -33.52 -27.08
C GLU A 6 -40.53 -32.77 -25.87
N LYS A 7 -39.93 -32.95 -24.69
CA LYS A 7 -39.97 -31.93 -23.63
C LYS A 7 -38.56 -31.72 -23.14
N GLU A 8 -38.09 -30.53 -23.50
CA GLU A 8 -36.78 -29.95 -23.24
C GLU A 8 -36.42 -30.04 -21.75
N ASP A 9 -35.28 -30.67 -21.48
CA ASP A 9 -34.56 -30.54 -20.22
C ASP A 9 -33.90 -29.15 -20.19
N LYS A 10 -34.60 -28.17 -19.60
CA LYS A 10 -34.01 -26.87 -19.32
C LYS A 10 -33.23 -26.99 -18.02
N THR A 11 -31.98 -27.41 -18.13
CA THR A 11 -30.98 -27.27 -17.08
C THR A 11 -30.82 -25.78 -16.78
N LYS A 12 -31.55 -25.28 -15.76
CA LYS A 12 -31.37 -23.93 -15.25
C LYS A 12 -30.03 -23.87 -14.53
N ASN A 13 -28.99 -23.39 -15.20
CA ASN A 13 -27.79 -22.88 -14.53
C ASN A 13 -28.25 -21.80 -13.55
N THR A 14 -28.31 -22.18 -12.29
CA THR A 14 -28.64 -21.27 -11.19
C THR A 14 -27.30 -20.72 -10.73
N GLU A 15 -26.74 -19.79 -11.50
CA GLU A 15 -25.82 -18.81 -10.91
C GLU A 15 -26.67 -18.06 -9.89
N THR A 16 -26.51 -18.45 -8.65
CA THR A 16 -27.23 -17.89 -7.52
C THR A 16 -26.80 -16.43 -7.46
N GLU A 17 -27.68 -15.52 -7.84
CA GLU A 17 -27.50 -14.08 -7.65
C GLU A 17 -27.26 -13.88 -6.14
N LYS A 18 -25.98 -13.79 -5.74
CA LYS A 18 -25.62 -13.50 -4.35
C LYS A 18 -26.28 -12.18 -4.01
N THR A 19 -27.18 -12.20 -3.03
CA THR A 19 -27.89 -10.98 -2.62
C THR A 19 -26.88 -10.01 -2.04
N ALA A 20 -27.10 -8.70 -2.23
CA ALA A 20 -26.19 -7.68 -1.70
C ALA A 20 -25.88 -7.91 -0.21
N ASP A 21 -26.88 -8.34 0.57
CA ASP A 21 -26.74 -8.70 1.99
C ASP A 21 -25.80 -9.88 2.27
N GLU A 22 -25.70 -10.86 1.37
CA GLU A 22 -24.76 -11.97 1.47
C GLU A 22 -23.33 -11.51 1.18
N ILE A 23 -23.17 -10.62 0.20
CA ILE A 23 -21.88 -10.00 -0.12
C ILE A 23 -21.42 -9.12 1.06
N PHE A 24 -22.31 -8.33 1.65
CA PHE A 24 -22.01 -7.49 2.83
C PHE A 24 -21.64 -8.30 4.08
N LYS A 25 -22.19 -9.51 4.26
CA LYS A 25 -21.76 -10.42 5.35
C LYS A 25 -20.34 -10.95 5.16
N GLU A 26 -19.85 -11.06 3.92
CA GLU A 26 -18.48 -11.46 3.61
C GLU A 26 -17.49 -10.29 3.70
N PHE A 27 -17.96 -9.04 3.57
CA PHE A 27 -17.14 -7.84 3.77
C PHE A 27 -16.72 -7.69 5.24
N ARG A 28 -15.42 -7.80 5.49
CA ARG A 28 -14.83 -7.43 6.77
C ARG A 28 -14.18 -6.06 6.68
N GLU A 29 -14.47 -5.20 7.65
CA GLU A 29 -13.67 -4.01 7.87
C GLU A 29 -12.27 -4.43 8.31
N ILE A 30 -11.27 -4.09 7.52
CA ILE A 30 -9.87 -4.37 7.82
C ILE A 30 -9.18 -3.02 8.02
N SER A 31 -8.50 -2.85 9.16
CA SER A 31 -7.65 -1.69 9.39
C SER A 31 -6.56 -1.61 8.30
N ILE A 32 -6.21 -0.40 7.88
CA ILE A 32 -5.11 -0.15 6.93
C ILE A 32 -3.83 -0.89 7.36
N SER A 33 -3.52 -0.90 8.66
CA SER A 33 -2.34 -1.61 9.20
C SER A 33 -2.46 -3.13 9.14
N GLU A 34 -3.66 -3.69 9.19
CA GLU A 34 -3.90 -5.12 9.04
C GLU A 34 -3.90 -5.54 7.56
N PHE A 35 -4.44 -4.68 6.68
CA PHE A 35 -4.37 -4.86 5.24
C PHE A 35 -2.92 -4.94 4.75
N PHE A 36 -2.05 -4.04 5.24
CA PHE A 36 -0.63 -4.05 4.89
C PHE A 36 0.12 -5.29 5.40
N ARG A 37 -0.25 -5.82 6.57
CA ARG A 37 0.36 -7.05 7.11
C ARG A 37 -0.03 -8.28 6.30
N LYS A 38 -1.28 -8.36 5.85
CA LYS A 38 -1.80 -9.50 5.07
C LYS A 38 -1.37 -9.47 3.61
N ASN A 39 -1.18 -8.30 3.01
CA ASN A 39 -0.93 -8.13 1.57
C ASN A 39 0.44 -7.50 1.28
N ARG A 40 1.50 -7.95 1.97
CA ARG A 40 2.86 -7.38 1.83
C ARG A 40 3.36 -7.43 0.39
N THR A 41 3.16 -8.55 -0.31
CA THR A 41 3.65 -8.73 -1.68
C THR A 41 2.93 -7.82 -2.68
N GLN A 42 1.62 -7.58 -2.51
CA GLN A 42 0.83 -6.70 -3.37
C GLN A 42 1.26 -5.22 -3.29
N LEU A 43 1.87 -4.81 -2.17
CA LEU A 43 2.37 -3.44 -1.95
C LEU A 43 3.77 -3.22 -2.51
N GLY A 44 4.32 -4.21 -3.22
CA GLY A 44 5.66 -4.13 -3.78
C GLY A 44 6.77 -4.48 -2.79
N TYR A 45 6.45 -4.93 -1.56
CA TYR A 45 7.46 -5.42 -0.64
C TYR A 45 8.05 -6.74 -1.15
N SER A 46 9.15 -6.65 -1.90
CA SER A 46 9.75 -7.75 -2.66
C SER A 46 11.24 -7.85 -2.34
N GLY A 47 11.52 -8.41 -1.16
CA GLY A 47 12.89 -8.61 -0.67
C GLY A 47 13.48 -7.38 0.02
N LYS A 48 14.41 -7.63 0.96
CA LYS A 48 14.95 -6.61 1.88
C LYS A 48 15.54 -5.40 1.14
N ALA A 49 16.25 -5.64 0.03
CA ALA A 49 16.92 -4.59 -0.74
C ALA A 49 15.93 -3.70 -1.52
N ARG A 50 14.92 -4.27 -2.19
CA ARG A 50 13.94 -3.46 -2.93
C ARG A 50 13.09 -2.62 -1.98
N ASN A 51 12.72 -3.18 -0.84
CA ASN A 51 11.96 -2.45 0.17
C ASN A 51 12.74 -1.25 0.70
N LEU A 52 14.03 -1.44 0.97
CA LEU A 52 14.94 -0.39 1.40
C LEU A 52 14.97 0.76 0.38
N THR A 53 15.17 0.45 -0.89
CA THR A 53 15.19 1.44 -1.96
C THR A 53 13.86 2.16 -2.11
N THR A 54 12.73 1.45 -2.03
CA THR A 54 11.40 2.06 -2.07
C THR A 54 11.19 3.04 -0.91
N ILE A 55 11.58 2.67 0.31
CA ILE A 55 11.45 3.56 1.47
C ILE A 55 12.27 4.83 1.27
N ILE A 56 13.54 4.70 0.85
CA ILE A 56 14.40 5.85 0.61
C ILE A 56 13.82 6.72 -0.51
N HIS A 57 13.33 6.10 -1.59
CA HIS A 57 12.72 6.80 -2.71
C HIS A 57 11.54 7.66 -2.22
N GLU A 58 10.58 7.07 -1.51
CA GLU A 58 9.41 7.79 -0.98
C GLU A 58 9.81 8.89 0.02
N LEU A 59 10.83 8.67 0.84
CA LEU A 59 11.31 9.69 1.78
C LEU A 59 11.92 10.90 1.07
N VAL A 60 12.71 10.64 0.01
CA VAL A 60 13.38 11.69 -0.76
C VAL A 60 12.39 12.40 -1.66
N THR A 61 11.48 11.70 -2.35
CA THR A 61 10.45 12.35 -3.17
C THR A 61 9.55 13.25 -2.33
N ASN A 62 9.12 12.79 -1.15
CA ASN A 62 8.35 13.63 -0.23
C ASN A 62 9.09 14.90 0.22
N ALA A 63 10.42 14.83 0.36
CA ALA A 63 11.24 15.99 0.73
C ALA A 63 11.41 16.95 -0.46
N ILE A 64 11.58 16.42 -1.67
CA ILE A 64 11.63 17.22 -2.90
C ILE A 64 10.30 17.93 -3.13
N ASP A 65 9.18 17.23 -3.03
CA ASP A 65 7.83 17.81 -3.18
C ASP A 65 7.62 18.95 -2.18
N ALA A 66 8.10 18.78 -0.94
CA ALA A 66 8.02 19.83 0.08
C ALA A 66 8.87 21.07 -0.30
N CYS A 67 10.07 20.87 -0.85
CA CYS A 67 10.92 21.98 -1.29
C CYS A 67 10.33 22.70 -2.51
N GLU A 68 9.72 21.95 -3.43
CA GLU A 68 9.01 22.49 -4.59
C GLU A 68 7.80 23.34 -4.16
N GLU A 69 7.00 22.86 -3.21
CA GLU A 69 5.86 23.60 -2.66
C GLU A 69 6.28 24.91 -1.98
N CYS A 70 7.48 24.98 -1.40
CA CYS A 70 8.01 26.20 -0.81
C CYS A 70 8.84 27.07 -1.78
N GLU A 71 8.99 26.67 -3.05
CA GLU A 71 9.83 27.34 -4.05
C GLU A 71 11.30 27.55 -3.60
N ILE A 72 11.85 26.60 -2.83
CA ILE A 72 13.24 26.66 -2.37
C ILE A 72 14.12 25.62 -3.07
N PHE A 73 15.42 25.92 -3.18
CA PHE A 73 16.38 24.93 -3.67
C PHE A 73 16.53 23.79 -2.63
N PRO A 74 16.37 22.52 -3.03
CA PRO A 74 16.34 21.42 -2.08
C PRO A 74 17.71 21.13 -1.49
N GLU A 75 17.82 21.22 -0.15
CA GLU A 75 18.93 20.68 0.62
C GLU A 75 18.42 19.51 1.45
N ILE A 76 18.78 18.28 1.03
CA ILE A 76 18.25 17.04 1.62
C ILE A 76 19.41 16.21 2.19
N GLU A 77 19.34 15.92 3.48
CA GLU A 77 20.25 15.04 4.21
C GLU A 77 19.56 13.72 4.53
N VAL A 78 20.11 12.61 4.03
CA VAL A 78 19.60 11.25 4.29
C VAL A 78 20.66 10.46 5.08
N LYS A 79 20.23 9.86 6.19
CA LYS A 79 21.04 8.99 7.04
C LYS A 79 20.32 7.66 7.27
N ILE A 80 21.11 6.58 7.23
CA ILE A 80 20.65 5.21 7.45
C ILE A 80 21.51 4.61 8.55
N GLU A 81 20.89 4.21 9.64
CA GLU A 81 21.54 3.56 10.77
C GLU A 81 21.02 2.14 10.90
N LYS A 82 21.92 1.14 10.84
CA LYS A 82 21.57 -0.24 11.14
C LYS A 82 21.52 -0.42 12.66
N ILE A 83 20.35 -0.78 13.19
CA ILE A 83 20.17 -1.03 14.64
C ILE A 83 20.52 -2.49 14.95
N ASP A 84 19.98 -3.43 14.18
CA ASP A 84 20.28 -4.86 14.30
C ASP A 84 20.18 -5.57 12.93
N ASN A 85 20.18 -6.91 12.90
CA ASN A 85 20.12 -7.67 11.65
C ASN A 85 18.81 -7.51 10.85
N GLU A 86 17.74 -7.09 11.52
CA GLU A 86 16.40 -6.96 10.99
C GLU A 86 15.81 -5.55 11.23
N HIS A 87 16.59 -4.55 11.64
CA HIS A 87 16.07 -3.20 11.87
C HIS A 87 17.02 -2.12 11.36
N TYR A 88 16.44 -1.19 10.59
CA TYR A 88 17.11 -0.01 10.06
C TYR A 88 16.34 1.23 10.49
N LYS A 89 17.06 2.28 10.86
CA LYS A 89 16.52 3.59 11.17
C LYS A 89 16.89 4.55 10.05
N PHE A 90 15.87 5.25 9.54
CA PHE A 90 16.03 6.28 8.52
C PHE A 90 15.80 7.64 9.13
N PHE A 91 16.68 8.55 8.75
CA PHE A 91 16.56 9.97 9.01
C PHE A 91 16.62 10.69 7.67
N CYS A 92 15.60 11.49 7.39
CA CYS A 92 15.56 12.39 6.25
C CYS A 92 15.27 13.79 6.79
N LYS A 93 16.12 14.75 6.42
CA LYS A 93 15.99 16.15 6.81
C LYS A 93 16.10 17.00 5.56
N ASP A 94 15.10 17.82 5.33
CA ASP A 94 15.06 18.84 4.30
C ASP A 94 15.14 20.25 4.90
N ASN A 95 15.36 21.24 4.04
CA ASN A 95 15.31 22.67 4.37
C ASN A 95 13.92 23.30 4.17
N ALA A 96 12.88 22.53 3.87
CA ALA A 96 11.50 22.99 3.71
C ALA A 96 10.78 23.26 5.04
N LYS A 97 11.53 23.44 6.15
CA LYS A 97 11.04 23.65 7.52
C LYS A 97 10.06 24.82 7.70
N ASN A 98 10.03 25.74 6.74
CA ASN A 98 9.17 26.93 6.77
C ASN A 98 7.88 26.76 5.94
N CYS A 99 7.65 25.61 5.29
CA CYS A 99 6.34 25.33 4.70
C CYS A 99 5.35 24.96 5.78
N TYR A 100 4.23 25.69 5.81
CA TYR A 100 3.07 25.43 6.66
C TYR A 100 2.44 24.04 6.46
N CYS A 101 2.85 23.29 5.43
CA CYS A 101 2.19 22.08 4.98
C CYS A 101 2.77 20.76 5.53
N LYS A 102 3.99 20.69 6.11
CA LYS A 102 4.53 19.39 6.62
C LYS A 102 5.44 19.49 7.87
N PRO A 103 5.34 18.55 8.82
CA PRO A 103 6.23 18.49 9.98
C PRO A 103 7.68 18.14 9.57
N ALA A 104 8.60 18.99 10.05
CA ALA A 104 9.97 19.20 9.59
C ALA A 104 11.05 18.15 9.95
N CYS A 105 10.70 16.96 10.45
CA CYS A 105 11.66 15.87 10.74
C CYS A 105 10.89 14.57 10.98
N LYS A 106 11.14 13.54 10.17
CA LYS A 106 10.50 12.23 10.38
C LYS A 106 11.55 11.15 10.60
N ASN A 107 11.50 10.53 11.79
CA ASN A 107 12.28 9.34 12.10
C ASN A 107 11.45 8.11 11.72
N TYR A 108 12.00 7.24 10.87
CA TYR A 108 11.34 5.99 10.50
C TYR A 108 12.16 4.81 11.00
N ILE A 109 11.50 3.85 11.67
CA ILE A 109 12.08 2.56 12.02
C ILE A 109 11.48 1.54 11.07
N TYR A 110 12.34 0.87 10.29
CA TYR A 110 11.95 -0.18 9.37
C TYR A 110 12.41 -1.53 9.87
N ARG A 111 11.51 -2.51 9.72
CA ARG A 111 11.78 -3.93 9.89
C ARG A 111 11.53 -4.62 8.54
N PRO A 112 12.53 -5.31 7.93
CA PRO A 112 12.38 -6.02 6.68
C PRO A 112 11.25 -7.04 6.62
#